data_AF-A0A536GB40-F1
#
_entry.id   AF-A0A536GB40-F1
#
_cell.length_a   1.000
_cell.length_b   1.000
_cell.length_c   1.000
_cell.angle_alpha   90.00
_cell.angle_beta   90.00
_cell.angle_gamma   90.00
#
_symmetry.space_group_name_H-M   'P 1'
#
loop_
_entity.id
_entity.type
_entity.pdbx_description
1 polymer ?
#
loop_
_entity_poly.entity_id
_entity_poly.type
_entity_poly.pdbx_seq_one_letter_code
_entity_poly.pdbx_strand_id
1 'polypeptide(L)' 'MSTGTFAFPQERKEPLNDARHVRNAVARFDQVEGVTDKERDAAWRRIRAAARKYGVEIQAKGWRSLMKGGRTGRSR' A
#
# COMPACT_ATOMS: atom_id res chain seq x y z
N MET A 1 4.89 7.99 19.40
CA MET A 1 4.71 8.10 17.93
C MET A 1 4.40 6.72 17.38
N SER A 2 3.17 6.48 16.94
CA SER A 2 2.69 5.14 16.60
C SER A 2 3.26 4.65 15.27
N THR A 3 3.95 3.53 15.30
CA THR A 3 4.60 2.80 14.19
C THR A 3 3.63 2.33 13.09
N GLY A 4 2.35 2.68 13.17
CA GLY A 4 1.29 2.34 12.21
C GLY A 4 0.87 3.48 11.28
N THR A 5 1.61 4.58 11.21
CA THR A 5 1.22 5.77 10.45
C THR A 5 1.36 5.59 8.93
N PHE A 6 2.29 4.76 8.44
CA PHE A 6 2.63 4.62 7.01
C PHE A 6 2.68 3.15 6.57
N ALA A 7 2.33 2.88 5.30
CA ALA A 7 2.48 1.55 4.71
C ALA A 7 3.96 1.21 4.47
N PHE A 8 4.75 2.24 4.10
CA PHE A 8 6.19 2.22 3.86
C PHE A 8 6.87 3.12 4.91
N PRO A 9 7.22 2.61 6.10
CA PRO A 9 7.66 3.46 7.22
C PRO A 9 9.04 4.10 7.01
N GLN A 10 9.95 3.41 6.33
CA GLN A 10 11.32 3.90 6.08
C GLN A 10 11.27 5.09 5.11
N GLU A 11 10.44 5.00 4.08
CA GLU A 11 10.24 6.00 3.03
C GLU A 11 9.20 7.06 3.45
N ARG A 12 8.50 6.83 4.56
CA ARG A 12 7.35 7.62 5.04
C ARG A 12 6.28 7.83 3.95
N LYS A 13 6.06 6.81 3.11
CA LYS A 13 5.09 6.82 2.00
C LYS A 13 3.80 6.11 2.39
N GLU A 14 2.70 6.56 1.77
CA GLU A 14 1.35 6.00 1.94
C GLU A 14 0.87 6.00 3.40
N PRO A 15 0.50 7.16 3.97
CA PRO A 15 -0.09 7.22 5.30
C PRO A 15 -1.34 6.33 5.40
N LEU A 16 -1.64 5.83 6.59
CA LEU A 16 -2.73 4.89 6.89
C LEU A 16 -3.60 5.37 8.08
N ASN A 17 -3.71 6.68 8.27
CA ASN A 17 -4.33 7.28 9.45
C ASN A 17 -5.86 7.24 9.47
N ASP A 18 -6.49 7.07 8.30
CA ASP A 18 -7.94 7.01 8.12
C ASP A 18 -8.32 6.24 6.85
N ALA A 19 -9.63 6.04 6.65
CA ALA A 19 -10.17 5.33 5.50
C ALA A 19 -9.76 5.93 4.15
N ARG A 20 -9.67 7.26 4.04
CA ARG A 20 -9.31 7.95 2.80
C ARG A 20 -7.85 7.66 2.44
N HIS A 21 -6.97 7.75 3.43
CA HIS A 21 -5.57 7.41 3.32
C HIS A 21 -5.36 5.94 2.93
N VAL A 22 -6.10 5.00 3.52
CA VAL A 22 -6.03 3.58 3.14
C VAL A 22 -6.45 3.34 1.69
N ARG A 23 -7.55 3.95 1.23
CA ARG A 23 -8.01 3.81 -0.17
C ARG A 23 -6.96 4.36 -1.14
N ASN A 24 -6.37 5.51 -0.83
CA ASN A 24 -5.31 6.11 -1.63
C ASN A 24 -4.07 5.20 -1.70
N ALA A 25 -3.67 4.60 -0.57
CA ALA A 25 -2.56 3.67 -0.49
C ALA A 25 -2.74 2.42 -1.36
N VAL A 26 -3.97 1.91 -1.46
CA VAL A 26 -4.30 0.81 -2.38
C VAL A 26 -4.23 1.29 -3.84
N ALA A 27 -4.84 2.44 -4.13
CA ALA A 27 -4.96 2.96 -5.49
C ALA A 27 -3.61 3.39 -6.11
N ARG A 28 -2.63 3.76 -5.28
CA ARG A 28 -1.31 4.23 -5.72
C ARG A 28 -0.17 3.27 -5.40
N PHE A 29 -0.51 2.05 -4.98
CA PHE A 29 0.48 1.06 -4.54
C PHE A 29 1.55 0.78 -5.60
N ASP A 30 1.16 0.78 -6.87
CA ASP A 30 2.02 0.59 -8.04
C ASP A 30 2.94 1.78 -8.33
N GLN A 31 2.66 2.96 -7.79
CA GLN A 31 3.43 4.19 -7.98
C GLN A 31 4.57 4.34 -6.96
N VAL A 32 4.60 3.48 -5.94
CA VAL A 32 5.68 3.47 -4.95
C VAL A 32 6.92 2.85 -5.58
N GLU A 33 7.92 3.68 -5.85
CA GLU A 33 9.22 3.31 -6.39
C GLU A 33 10.31 3.27 -5.30
N GLY A 34 11.41 2.59 -5.62
CA GLY A 34 12.58 2.47 -4.73
C GLY A 34 12.38 1.51 -3.55
N VAL A 35 11.47 0.55 -3.67
CA VAL A 35 11.15 -0.42 -2.63
C VAL A 35 11.25 -1.84 -3.17
N THR A 36 11.70 -2.74 -2.32
CA THR A 36 11.82 -4.18 -2.57
C THR A 36 10.46 -4.87 -2.51
N ASP A 37 10.35 -6.06 -3.12
CA ASP A 37 9.17 -6.92 -2.97
C ASP A 37 8.85 -7.26 -1.51
N LYS A 38 9.88 -7.39 -0.66
CA LYS A 38 9.72 -7.63 0.77
C LYS A 38 9.05 -6.45 1.46
N GLU A 39 9.42 -5.23 1.10
CA GLU A 39 8.79 -4.01 1.60
C GLU A 39 7.36 -3.87 1.09
N ARG A 40 7.10 -4.22 -0.18
CA ARG A 40 5.74 -4.28 -0.74
C ARG A 40 4.86 -5.30 0.00
N ASP A 41 5.38 -6.49 0.29
CA ASP A 41 4.65 -7.50 1.07
C ASP A 41 4.32 -6.99 2.47
N ALA A 42 5.27 -6.33 3.15
CA ALA A 42 5.04 -5.77 4.46
C ALA A 42 4.03 -4.60 4.42
N ALA A 43 4.16 -3.71 3.44
CA ALA A 43 3.24 -2.59 3.22
C ALA A 43 1.80 -3.08 2.96
N TRP A 44 1.64 -4.11 2.11
CA TRP A 44 0.34 -4.71 1.82
C TRP A 44 -0.33 -5.28 3.08
N ARG A 45 0.42 -5.91 3.98
CA ARG A 45 -0.11 -6.38 5.27
C ARG A 45 -0.60 -5.23 6.14
N ARG A 46 0.16 -4.13 6.21
CA ARG A 46 -0.23 -2.93 6.96
C ARG A 46 -1.50 -2.28 6.39
N ILE A 47 -1.57 -2.15 5.07
CA ILE A 47 -2.76 -1.61 4.37
C ILE A 47 -3.99 -2.46 4.68
N ARG A 48 -3.91 -3.79 4.59
CA ARG A 48 -5.06 -4.67 4.92
C ARG A 48 -5.47 -4.57 6.40
N ALA A 49 -4.52 -4.44 7.31
CA ALA A 49 -4.82 -4.24 8.73
C ALA A 49 -5.53 -2.90 8.97
N ALA A 50 -5.05 -1.82 8.36
CA ALA A 50 -5.69 -0.51 8.43
C ALA A 50 -7.08 -0.52 7.76
N ALA A 51 -7.23 -1.20 6.62
CA ALA A 51 -8.51 -1.33 5.93
C ALA A 51 -9.58 -1.99 6.81
N ARG A 52 -9.22 -3.08 7.51
CA ARG A 52 -10.10 -3.72 8.50
C ARG A 52 -10.46 -2.77 9.65
N LYS A 53 -9.49 -2.00 10.14
CA LYS A 53 -9.71 -1.01 11.23
C LYS A 53 -10.68 0.10 10.82
N TYR A 54 -10.57 0.59 9.59
CA TYR A 54 -11.34 1.74 9.09
C TYR A 54 -12.55 1.36 8.23
N GLY A 55 -12.91 0.08 8.13
CA GLY A 55 -14.06 -0.39 7.35
C GLY A 55 -13.90 -0.15 5.84
N VAL A 56 -12.67 -0.22 5.32
CA VAL A 56 -12.39 -0.11 3.88
C VAL A 56 -12.36 -1.51 3.27
N GLU A 57 -13.19 -1.72 2.26
CA GLU A 57 -13.18 -2.97 1.48
C GLU A 57 -12.06 -2.94 0.42
N ILE A 58 -11.30 -4.03 0.31
CA ILE A 58 -10.24 -4.20 -0.68
C ILE A 58 -10.54 -5.46 -1.49
N GLN A 59 -10.86 -5.29 -2.76
CA GLN A 59 -11.15 -6.39 -3.69
C GLN A 59 -9.88 -7.12 -4.18
N ALA A 60 -8.74 -6.43 -4.15
CA ALA A 60 -7.47 -7.00 -4.58
C ALA A 60 -7.01 -8.10 -3.63
N LYS A 61 -6.78 -9.30 -4.16
CA LYS A 61 -6.29 -10.45 -3.38
C LYS A 61 -4.82 -10.28 -2.95
N GLY A 62 -4.03 -9.53 -3.71
CA GLY A 62 -2.62 -9.25 -3.40
C GLY A 62 -2.09 -8.09 -4.21
N TRP A 63 -1.06 -7.40 -3.69
CA TRP A 63 -0.51 -6.22 -4.37
C TRP A 63 0.06 -6.52 -5.77
N ARG A 64 0.50 -7.76 -6.04
CA ARG A 64 0.95 -8.17 -7.37
C ARG A 64 -0.12 -8.00 -8.46
N SER A 65 -1.42 -8.10 -8.12
CA SER A 65 -2.48 -7.82 -9.09
C SER A 65 -2.63 -6.33 -9.41
N LEU A 66 -2.19 -5.45 -8.50
CA LEU A 66 -2.20 -3.99 -8.69
C LEU A 66 -1.06 -3.53 -9.62
N MET A 67 0.03 -4.29 -9.70
CA MET A 67 1.20 -3.93 -10.50
C MET A 67 0.99 -4.10 -12.01
N LYS A 68 0.08 -4.99 -12.44
CA LYS A 68 -0.09 -5.36 -13.86
C LYS A 68 -0.55 -4.22 -14.79
N GLY A 69 -1.04 -3.10 -14.24
CA GLY A 69 -1.43 -1.91 -15.01
C GLY A 69 -0.63 -0.65 -14.68
N GLY A 70 0.32 -0.75 -13.75
CA GLY A 70 0.97 0.39 -13.11
C GLY A 70 2.29 0.83 -13.73
N ARG A 71 2.84 1.96 -13.26
CA ARG A 71 4.12 2.48 -13.77
C ARG A 71 5.28 1.52 -13.54
N THR A 72 5.30 0.85 -12.39
CA THR A 72 6.31 -0.15 -12.02
C THR A 72 6.16 -1.50 -12.74
N GLY A 73 5.00 -1.78 -13.34
CA GLY A 73 4.78 -2.96 -14.18
C GLY A 73 5.08 -2.74 -15.66
N ARG A 74 5.29 -1.49 -16.08
CA ARG A 74 5.61 -1.11 -17.45
C ARG A 74 7.11 -0.82 -17.54
N SER A 75 7.93 -1.86 -17.52
CA SER A 75 9.30 -1.74 -18.05
C SER A 75 9.16 -1.37 -19.52
N ARG A 76 9.53 -0.13 -19.87
CA ARG A 76 9.93 0.21 -21.24
C ARG A 76 11.28 -0.42 -21.52
#